data_AF-A0A3B8MI74-F1
#
_entry.id   AF-A0A3B8MI74-F1
#
_cell.length_a   1.000
_cell.length_b   1.000
_cell.length_c   1.000
_cell.angle_alpha   90.00
_cell.angle_beta   90.00
_cell.angle_gamma   90.00
#
_symmetry.space_group_name_H-M   'P 1'
#
loop_
_entity.id
_entity.type
_entity.pdbx_description
1 polymer ?
#
loop_
_entity_poly.entity_id
_entity_poly.type
_entity_poly.pdbx_seq_one_letter_code
_entity_poly.pdbx_strand_id
1 'polypeptide(L)'
;MPITGDFEAYLTDNWYDHQITVDALLECEAEAGFDYAVVMPKTKEIPDNDGLVEKTADNPHTLPCVLMDPKRGSEGVDDLGRLV
;
A
#
# COMPACT_ATOMS: atom_id res chain seq x y z
N MET A 1 -7.40 -25.85 7.63
CA MET A 1 -6.56 -24.65 7.47
C MET A 1 -7.44 -23.60 6.81
N PRO A 2 -7.66 -22.43 7.42
CA PRO A 2 -8.30 -21.34 6.71
C PRO A 2 -7.42 -20.97 5.52
N ILE A 3 -8.06 -20.74 4.38
CA ILE A 3 -7.39 -20.25 3.17
C ILE A 3 -7.15 -18.76 3.42
N THR A 4 -5.92 -18.37 3.66
CA THR A 4 -5.50 -16.96 3.70
C THR A 4 -5.29 -16.52 2.26
N GLY A 5 -6.08 -15.55 1.79
CA GLY A 5 -5.94 -14.96 0.46
C GLY A 5 -5.29 -13.59 0.57
N ASP A 6 -4.13 -13.43 -0.05
CA ASP A 6 -3.49 -12.11 -0.17
C ASP A 6 -4.19 -11.33 -1.28
N PHE A 7 -4.65 -10.10 -0.99
CA PHE A 7 -5.27 -9.21 -1.97
C PHE A 7 -4.40 -7.97 -2.17
N GLU A 8 -4.08 -7.66 -3.44
CA GLU A 8 -3.39 -6.45 -3.84
C GLU A 8 -4.41 -5.41 -4.34
N ALA A 9 -4.65 -4.37 -3.54
CA ALA A 9 -5.49 -3.24 -3.93
C ALA A 9 -4.62 -2.07 -4.43
N TYR A 10 -4.78 -1.69 -5.69
CA TYR A 10 -4.21 -0.45 -6.20
C TYR A 10 -5.14 0.70 -5.80
N LEU A 11 -4.71 1.53 -4.84
CA LEU A 11 -5.37 2.77 -4.46
C LEU A 11 -5.23 3.80 -5.59
N THR A 12 -5.94 3.60 -6.69
CA THR A 12 -6.13 4.65 -7.70
C THR A 12 -7.16 5.65 -7.17
N ASP A 13 -6.87 6.94 -7.32
CA ASP A 13 -7.69 8.07 -6.82
C ASP A 13 -9.14 8.11 -7.36
N ASN A 14 -9.59 7.17 -8.19
CA ASN A 14 -10.99 6.92 -8.50
C ASN A 14 -11.16 5.49 -9.04
N TRP A 15 -12.00 4.69 -8.37
CA TRP A 15 -12.51 3.41 -8.83
C TRP A 15 -13.98 3.60 -9.20
N TYR A 16 -14.33 3.58 -10.50
CA TYR A 16 -15.70 3.86 -10.96
C TYR A 16 -16.31 5.17 -10.38
N ASP A 17 -15.57 6.29 -10.44
CA ASP A 17 -15.97 7.59 -9.83
C ASP A 17 -16.13 7.58 -8.30
N HIS A 18 -15.65 6.54 -7.61
CA HIS A 18 -15.56 6.45 -6.16
C HIS A 18 -14.11 6.50 -5.69
N GLN A 19 -13.80 7.40 -4.76
CA GLN A 19 -12.50 7.41 -4.10
C GLN A 19 -12.49 6.32 -3.02
N ILE A 20 -11.65 5.29 -3.18
CA ILE A 20 -11.44 4.28 -2.13
C ILE A 20 -10.48 4.87 -1.10
N THR A 21 -11.00 5.14 0.09
CA THR A 21 -10.21 5.54 1.26
C THR A 21 -9.64 4.31 1.98
N VAL A 22 -8.65 4.51 2.83
CA VAL A 22 -8.14 3.46 3.72
C VAL A 22 -9.27 2.90 4.59
N ASP A 23 -10.13 3.76 5.13
CA ASP A 23 -11.28 3.33 5.93
C ASP A 23 -12.24 2.41 5.16
N ALA A 24 -12.51 2.72 3.88
CA ALA A 24 -13.38 1.89 3.04
C ALA A 24 -12.75 0.52 2.73
N LEU A 25 -11.42 0.44 2.59
CA LEU A 25 -10.72 -0.84 2.49
C LEU A 25 -10.91 -1.64 3.77
N LEU A 26 -10.68 -1.05 4.94
CA LEU A 26 -10.80 -1.71 6.24
C LEU A 26 -12.22 -2.22 6.51
N GLU A 27 -13.26 -1.51 6.06
CA GLU A 27 -14.64 -1.99 6.12
C GLU A 27 -14.85 -3.24 5.24
N CYS A 28 -14.31 -3.26 4.01
CA CYS A 28 -14.31 -4.46 3.17
C CYS A 28 -13.50 -5.61 3.81
N GLU A 29 -12.41 -5.31 4.52
CA GLU A 29 -11.62 -6.31 5.24
C GLU A 29 -12.39 -6.93 6.40
N ALA A 30 -13.08 -6.11 7.19
CA ALA A 30 -13.91 -6.58 8.29
C ALA A 30 -15.07 -7.46 7.80
N GLU A 31 -15.68 -7.14 6.65
CA GLU A 31 -16.73 -7.96 6.04
C GLU A 31 -16.21 -9.26 5.41
N ALA A 32 -15.00 -9.24 4.83
CA ALA A 32 -14.41 -10.40 4.15
C ALA A 32 -13.60 -11.32 5.09
N GLY A 33 -13.27 -10.86 6.30
CA GLY A 33 -12.45 -11.59 7.27
C GLY A 33 -10.96 -11.60 6.94
N PHE A 34 -10.42 -10.51 6.40
CA PHE A 34 -8.99 -10.40 6.10
C PHE A 34 -8.18 -10.09 7.36
N ASP A 35 -7.02 -10.75 7.50
CA ASP A 35 -6.10 -10.53 8.63
C ASP A 35 -5.17 -9.33 8.38
N TYR A 36 -4.76 -9.10 7.11
CA TYR A 36 -3.84 -8.03 6.70
C TYR A 36 -4.10 -7.54 5.25
N ALA A 37 -3.94 -6.24 5.02
CA ALA A 37 -3.94 -5.57 3.71
C ALA A 37 -2.52 -5.21 3.29
N VAL A 38 -2.12 -5.58 2.07
CA VAL A 38 -0.91 -5.00 1.46
C VAL A 38 -1.27 -3.68 0.78
N VAL A 39 -0.65 -2.60 1.22
CA VAL A 39 -0.95 -1.24 0.73
C VAL A 39 0.24 -0.70 -0.05
N MET A 40 0.00 -0.24 -1.28
CA MET A 40 1.00 0.34 -2.15
C MET A 40 0.71 1.82 -2.42
N PRO A 41 1.74 2.67 -2.60
CA PRO A 41 1.55 4.03 -3.07
C PRO A 41 1.16 4.01 -4.55
N LYS A 42 0.58 5.12 -5.02
CA LYS A 42 0.27 5.30 -6.43
C LYS A 42 1.52 5.20 -7.30
N THR A 43 1.44 4.48 -8.42
CA THR A 43 2.54 4.35 -9.39
C THR A 43 2.85 5.71 -10.04
N LYS A 44 4.06 6.20 -9.80
CA LYS A 44 4.65 7.42 -10.40
C LYS A 44 6.18 7.26 -10.46
N GLU A 45 6.83 8.10 -11.25
CA GLU A 45 8.30 8.07 -11.43
C GLU A 45 9.06 8.20 -10.09
N ILE A 46 8.54 9.02 -9.16
CA ILE A 46 9.03 9.15 -7.79
C ILE A 46 7.89 8.80 -6.82
N PRO A 47 7.77 7.53 -6.37
CA PRO A 47 6.68 7.09 -5.49
C PRO A 47 6.70 7.81 -4.13
N ASP A 48 5.53 7.98 -3.52
CA ASP A 48 5.38 8.60 -2.19
C ASP A 48 5.46 7.51 -1.11
N ASN A 49 6.65 6.95 -0.93
CA ASN A 49 6.87 5.88 0.03
C ASN A 49 6.81 6.39 1.48
N ASP A 50 7.30 7.61 1.73
CA ASP A 50 7.22 8.23 3.07
C ASP A 50 5.76 8.42 3.51
N GLY A 51 4.92 8.97 2.63
CA GLY A 51 3.49 9.17 2.90
C GLY A 51 2.72 7.85 3.05
N LEU A 52 3.17 6.76 2.41
CA LEU A 52 2.62 5.42 2.65
C LEU A 52 2.93 4.92 4.07
N VAL A 53 4.20 5.02 4.48
CA VAL A 53 4.64 4.58 5.82
C VAL A 53 3.91 5.39 6.90
N GLU A 54 3.80 6.71 6.74
CA GLU A 54 3.08 7.56 7.70
C GLU A 54 1.60 7.17 7.82
N LYS A 55 0.92 6.90 6.69
CA LYS A 55 -0.51 6.53 6.68
C LYS A 55 -0.80 5.14 7.25
N THR A 56 0.20 4.25 7.29
CA THR A 56 0.04 2.86 7.71
C THR A 56 0.67 2.57 9.08
N ALA A 57 1.45 3.50 9.65
CA ALA A 57 2.23 3.30 10.88
C ALA A 57 1.41 2.81 12.08
N ASP A 58 0.18 3.33 12.24
CA ASP A 58 -0.67 3.03 13.39
C ASP A 58 -1.70 1.92 13.11
N ASN A 59 -1.69 1.32 11.92
CA ASN A 59 -2.66 0.29 11.54
C ASN A 59 -2.01 -1.11 11.51
N PRO A 60 -2.24 -1.96 12.53
CA PRO A 60 -1.62 -3.28 12.65
C PRO A 60 -2.09 -4.28 11.59
N HIS A 61 -3.16 -3.95 10.85
CA HIS A 61 -3.69 -4.77 9.77
C HIS A 61 -3.18 -4.32 8.40
N THR A 62 -2.27 -3.35 8.31
CA THR A 62 -1.71 -2.92 7.03
C THR A 62 -0.22 -3.25 6.93
N LEU A 63 0.18 -3.74 5.76
CA LEU A 63 1.54 -4.04 5.38
C LEU A 63 1.95 -3.08 4.24
N PRO A 64 2.75 -2.03 4.52
CA PRO A 64 3.18 -1.11 3.49
C PRO A 64 4.16 -1.78 2.51
N CYS A 65 3.87 -1.68 1.21
CA CYS A 65 4.73 -2.13 0.12
C CYS A 65 5.21 -0.92 -0.67
N VAL A 66 6.46 -0.52 -0.40
CA VAL A 66 7.12 0.61 -1.05
C VAL A 66 7.47 0.28 -2.51
N LEU A 67 7.44 1.30 -3.37
CA LEU A 67 7.78 1.15 -4.79
C LEU A 67 9.14 1.77 -5.10
N MET A 68 9.81 1.25 -6.13
CA MET A 68 11.04 1.81 -6.68
C MET A 68 10.99 1.71 -8.21
N ASP A 69 11.33 2.81 -8.90
CA ASP A 69 11.52 2.80 -10.34
C ASP A 69 12.92 2.27 -10.67
N PRO A 70 13.07 1.08 -11.29
CA PRO A 70 14.37 0.49 -11.59
C PRO A 70 15.23 1.36 -12.53
N LYS A 71 14.63 2.30 -13.27
CA LYS A 71 15.38 3.24 -14.12
C LYS A 71 16.22 4.23 -13.32
N ARG A 72 15.85 4.48 -12.05
CA ARG A 72 16.60 5.37 -11.15
C ARG A 72 17.89 4.73 -10.62
N GLY A 73 18.09 3.43 -10.83
CA GLY A 73 19.32 2.73 -10.47
C GLY A 73 19.65 2.87 -8.99
N SER A 74 20.87 3.30 -8.68
CA SER A 74 21.37 3.45 -7.30
C SER A 74 20.59 4.48 -6.48
N GLU A 75 20.10 5.55 -7.10
CA GLU A 75 19.31 6.57 -6.39
C GLU A 75 18.00 5.98 -5.83
N GLY A 76 17.37 5.08 -6.59
CA GLY A 76 16.16 4.38 -6.13
C GLY A 76 16.44 3.40 -4.99
N VAL A 77 17.63 2.79 -4.96
CA VAL A 77 18.05 1.90 -3.87
C VAL A 77 18.37 2.69 -2.61
N ASP A 78 19.05 3.83 -2.73
CA ASP A 78 19.38 4.70 -1.60
C ASP A 78 18.12 5.28 -0.94
N ASP A 79 17.11 5.63 -1.73
CA ASP A 79 15.81 6.09 -1.22
C ASP A 79 15.09 4.99 -0.42
N LEU A 80 15.14 3.74 -0.90
CA LEU A 80 14.58 2.60 -0.17
C LEU A 80 15.35 2.34 1.14
N GLY A 81 16.67 2.45 1.13
CA GLY A 81 17.52 2.21 2.29
C GLY A 81 17.32 3.21 3.44
N ARG A 82 16.62 4.33 3.23
CA ARG A 82 16.27 5.31 4.27
C ARG A 82 14.97 4.99 4.99
N LEU A 83 14.16 4.07 4.46
CA LEU A 83 12.82 3.71 4.95
C LEU A 83 12.82 2.48 5.86
N VAL A 84 13.94 1.75 5.92
CA VAL A 84 14.16 0.52 6.72
C VAL A 84 15.18 0.78 7.82
#